data_AF-E9EFM3-F1
#
_entry.id   AF-E9EFM3-F1
#
_cell.length_a   1.000
_cell.length_b   1.000
_cell.length_c   1.000
_cell.angle_alpha   90.00
_cell.angle_beta   90.00
_cell.angle_gamma   90.00
#
_symmetry.space_group_name_H-M   'P 1'
#
loop_
_entity.id
_entity.type
_entity.pdbx_description
1 polymer ?
#
loop_
_entity_poly.entity_id
_entity_poly.type
_entity_poly.pdbx_seq_one_letter_code
_entity_poly.pdbx_strand_id
1 'polypeptide(L)'
;MAGRGDHFAGAGKNDRIWNSFSKHGLAHPRSFFEYYSNPYLGLIASSWLGPGYRITAQVNNVKPGAAAQVAHRDYHLGFMSSEPCSRIPRAMQVASQCLTLQGAVAHVDVPVESGPTRLLPFSQTFAEGYMAYRLPEFNDYFLQNHVALPLDEGDGLFFNPALFHAAGTNQSRDIDRLANLLQISSAFGKPMESIDALPLIEAVWDELLNFFKSKGPTHAVQALVAAVGEGYAFPTNLDHNPPQNDSMAPKSEQDVIWEALKKGCDKQAAMNALRAYRTATRA
;
A
#
# COMPACT_ATOMS: atom_id res chain seq x y z
N MET A 1 0.43 25.57 2.66
CA MET A 1 1.42 25.41 1.58
C MET A 1 0.70 24.80 0.39
N ALA A 2 0.55 25.56 -0.70
CA ALA A 2 -0.07 25.10 -1.94
C ALA A 2 0.97 24.32 -2.78
N GLY A 3 0.52 23.21 -3.38
CA GLY A 3 1.24 22.49 -4.43
C GLY A 3 2.23 21.41 -3.97
N ARG A 4 1.74 20.20 -3.66
CA ARG A 4 2.52 18.96 -3.80
C ARG A 4 1.63 17.89 -4.41
N GLY A 5 1.72 17.82 -5.74
CA GLY A 5 0.73 17.26 -6.65
C GLY A 5 0.60 15.75 -6.66
N ASP A 6 -0.61 15.33 -7.01
CA ASP A 6 -0.91 14.04 -7.61
C ASP A 6 -0.21 13.95 -8.99
N HIS A 7 0.59 12.91 -9.23
CA HIS A 7 1.44 12.78 -10.41
C HIS A 7 0.67 12.80 -11.75
N PHE A 8 -0.63 12.50 -11.71
CA PHE A 8 -1.46 12.35 -12.90
C PHE A 8 -2.61 13.37 -13.00
N ALA A 9 -2.74 14.32 -12.08
CA ALA A 9 -3.82 15.31 -12.08
C ALA A 9 -3.36 16.76 -12.25
N GLY A 10 -4.25 17.59 -12.80
CA GLY A 10 -4.04 19.04 -12.90
C GLY A 10 -4.01 19.72 -11.53
N ALA A 11 -3.20 20.77 -11.41
CA ALA A 11 -3.00 21.49 -10.15
C ALA A 11 -4.31 22.08 -9.56
N GLY A 12 -4.52 21.89 -8.25
CA GLY A 12 -5.52 22.62 -7.45
C GLY A 12 -6.91 21.99 -7.30
N LYS A 13 -7.21 20.88 -8.00
CA LYS A 13 -8.52 20.20 -7.91
C LYS A 13 -8.50 18.83 -7.20
N ASN A 14 -7.31 18.30 -6.95
CA ASN A 14 -7.10 17.10 -6.14
C ASN A 14 -6.23 17.45 -4.93
N ASP A 15 -6.68 17.07 -3.74
CA ASP A 15 -5.85 17.09 -2.53
C ASP A 15 -5.35 15.67 -2.23
N ARG A 16 -4.10 15.54 -1.78
CA ARG A 16 -3.50 14.26 -1.44
C ARG A 16 -2.80 14.32 -0.09
N ILE A 17 -3.09 13.36 0.77
CA ILE A 17 -2.37 13.15 2.03
C ILE A 17 -1.35 12.04 1.80
N TRP A 18 -0.12 12.45 1.47
CA TRP A 18 1.05 11.55 1.43
C TRP A 18 1.30 10.89 2.78
N ASN A 19 1.76 9.65 2.80
CA ASN A 19 1.97 8.84 4.00
C ASN A 19 0.84 8.99 5.02
N SER A 20 -0.40 8.82 4.55
CA SER A 20 -1.57 8.82 5.42
C SER A 20 -1.52 7.64 6.39
N PHE A 21 -0.83 6.55 6.04
CA PHE A 21 -0.59 5.39 6.92
C PHE A 21 0.08 5.78 8.24
N SER A 22 1.28 6.38 8.20
CA SER A 22 1.97 6.78 9.43
C SER A 22 1.23 7.90 10.15
N LYS A 23 0.65 8.86 9.41
CA LYS A 23 -0.11 9.97 10.01
C LYS A 23 -1.33 9.46 10.77
N HIS A 24 -2.05 8.49 10.24
CA HIS A 24 -3.20 7.86 10.89
C HIS A 24 -2.77 7.15 12.18
N GLY A 25 -1.74 6.32 12.12
CA GLY A 25 -1.24 5.59 13.29
C GLY A 25 -0.74 6.48 14.42
N LEU A 26 -0.18 7.65 14.11
CA LEU A 26 0.29 8.59 15.12
C LEU A 26 -0.80 9.54 15.64
N ALA A 27 -1.77 9.92 14.78
CA ALA A 27 -2.85 10.82 15.18
C ALA A 27 -3.96 10.11 15.96
N HIS A 28 -4.35 8.90 15.52
CA HIS A 28 -5.41 8.11 16.15
C HIS A 28 -5.05 6.61 16.19
N PRO A 29 -4.15 6.19 17.10
CA PRO A 29 -3.61 4.83 17.16
C PRO A 29 -4.69 3.74 17.25
N ARG A 30 -5.75 3.98 18.01
CA ARG A 30 -6.87 3.03 18.15
C ARG A 30 -7.59 2.77 16.84
N SER A 31 -8.01 3.83 16.15
CA SER A 31 -8.67 3.66 14.84
C SER A 31 -7.74 3.06 13.79
N PHE A 32 -6.43 3.33 13.89
CA PHE A 32 -5.42 2.70 13.03
C PHE A 32 -5.30 1.20 13.31
N PHE A 33 -5.27 0.82 14.59
CA PHE A 33 -5.32 -0.58 15.02
C PHE A 33 -6.58 -1.27 14.47
N GLU A 34 -7.76 -0.68 14.66
CA GLU A 34 -9.04 -1.22 14.17
C GLU A 34 -9.04 -1.37 12.63
N TYR A 35 -8.52 -0.38 11.90
CA TYR A 35 -8.47 -0.39 10.44
C TYR A 35 -7.51 -1.45 9.88
N TYR A 36 -6.26 -1.46 10.33
CA TYR A 36 -5.21 -2.32 9.76
C TYR A 36 -5.11 -3.70 10.42
N SER A 37 -5.86 -3.96 11.49
CA SER A 37 -6.12 -5.32 11.99
C SER A 37 -7.29 -6.00 11.27
N ASN A 38 -7.85 -5.41 10.22
CA ASN A 38 -8.88 -6.04 9.39
C ASN A 38 -8.32 -7.33 8.73
N PRO A 39 -8.83 -8.53 9.10
CA PRO A 39 -8.29 -9.79 8.60
C PRO A 39 -8.53 -9.99 7.10
N TYR A 40 -9.55 -9.37 6.52
CA TYR A 40 -9.81 -9.45 5.08
C TYR A 40 -8.77 -8.70 4.26
N LEU A 41 -8.35 -7.51 4.74
CA LEU A 41 -7.26 -6.78 4.11
C LEU A 41 -5.97 -7.62 4.11
N GLY A 42 -5.68 -8.28 5.23
CA GLY A 42 -4.53 -9.17 5.33
C GLY A 42 -4.64 -10.43 4.45
N LEU A 43 -5.84 -10.99 4.31
CA LEU A 43 -6.10 -12.14 3.44
C LEU A 43 -5.92 -11.77 1.96
N ILE A 44 -6.46 -10.63 1.52
CA ILE A 44 -6.31 -10.12 0.15
C ILE A 44 -4.82 -9.90 -0.17
N ALA A 45 -4.11 -9.22 0.72
CA ALA A 45 -2.68 -8.94 0.57
C ALA A 45 -1.84 -10.22 0.47
N SER A 46 -2.00 -11.12 1.43
CA SER A 46 -1.20 -12.35 1.51
C SER A 46 -1.52 -13.36 0.40
N SER A 47 -2.76 -13.38 -0.08
CA SER A 47 -3.17 -14.25 -1.19
C SER A 47 -2.53 -13.84 -2.52
N TRP A 48 -2.24 -12.54 -2.70
CA TRP A 48 -1.54 -12.03 -3.88
C TRP A 48 -0.01 -12.01 -3.72
N LEU A 49 0.49 -11.56 -2.57
CA LEU A 49 1.92 -11.23 -2.37
C LEU A 49 2.69 -12.26 -1.54
N GLY A 50 2.00 -13.20 -0.90
CA GLY A 50 2.58 -14.04 0.15
C GLY A 50 2.76 -13.30 1.49
N PRO A 51 3.42 -13.96 2.47
CA PRO A 51 3.67 -13.37 3.78
C PRO A 51 4.72 -12.25 3.72
N GLY A 52 4.83 -11.48 4.81
CA GLY A 52 5.83 -10.42 4.93
C GLY A 52 5.58 -9.19 4.06
N TYR A 53 4.37 -9.06 3.49
CA TYR A 53 3.96 -7.82 2.83
C TYR A 53 3.94 -6.65 3.81
N ARG A 54 3.92 -5.42 3.26
CA ARG A 54 3.74 -4.17 4.01
C ARG A 54 2.75 -3.26 3.32
N ILE A 55 2.13 -2.36 4.08
CA ILE A 55 1.17 -1.40 3.55
C ILE A 55 1.74 0.01 3.60
N THR A 56 1.62 0.73 2.49
CA THR A 56 1.68 2.18 2.43
C THR A 56 0.31 2.70 2.00
N ALA A 57 -0.05 3.89 2.47
CA ALA A 57 -1.39 4.43 2.20
C ALA A 57 -1.38 5.93 1.98
N GLN A 58 -2.22 6.39 1.06
CA GLN A 58 -2.37 7.79 0.71
C GLN A 58 -3.84 8.11 0.50
N VAL A 59 -4.35 9.12 1.21
CA VAL A 59 -5.73 9.58 0.96
C VAL A 59 -5.74 10.49 -0.25
N ASN A 60 -6.59 10.18 -1.21
CA ASN A 60 -6.87 11.01 -2.37
C ASN A 60 -8.25 11.64 -2.21
N ASN A 61 -8.33 12.97 -2.33
CA ASN A 61 -9.57 13.72 -2.38
C ASN A 61 -9.71 14.35 -3.77
N VAL A 62 -10.65 13.84 -4.56
CA VAL A 62 -10.97 14.37 -5.90
C VAL A 62 -12.23 15.23 -5.79
N LYS A 63 -12.06 16.54 -5.93
CA LYS A 63 -13.13 17.53 -5.71
C LYS A 63 -14.08 17.64 -6.90
N PRO A 64 -15.31 18.15 -6.71
CA PRO A 64 -16.21 18.52 -7.79
C PRO A 64 -15.52 19.33 -8.89
N GLY A 65 -15.72 18.91 -10.15
CA GLY A 65 -15.12 19.52 -11.34
C GLY A 65 -13.66 19.14 -11.61
N ALA A 66 -13.06 18.21 -10.87
CA ALA A 66 -11.76 17.63 -11.18
C ALA A 66 -11.82 16.81 -12.49
N ALA A 67 -10.85 17.02 -13.37
CA ALA A 67 -10.75 16.29 -14.63
C ALA A 67 -10.26 14.86 -14.41
N ALA A 68 -10.65 13.95 -15.31
CA ALA A 68 -10.11 12.60 -15.33
C ALA A 68 -8.59 12.60 -15.52
N GLN A 69 -7.94 11.60 -14.93
CA GLN A 69 -6.53 11.32 -15.17
C GLN A 69 -6.33 10.62 -16.52
N VAL A 70 -5.09 10.63 -16.99
CA VAL A 70 -4.65 9.80 -18.12
C VAL A 70 -4.49 8.35 -17.64
N ALA A 71 -4.84 7.39 -18.50
CA ALA A 71 -4.65 5.98 -18.21
C ALA A 71 -3.18 5.68 -17.92
N HIS A 72 -2.91 4.91 -16.87
CA HIS A 72 -1.56 4.50 -16.50
C HIS A 72 -1.58 3.12 -15.85
N ARG A 73 -0.38 2.56 -15.70
CA ARG A 73 -0.12 1.42 -14.84
C ARG A 73 0.61 1.92 -13.61
N ASP A 74 0.31 1.31 -12.49
CA ASP A 74 0.98 1.61 -11.23
C ASP A 74 2.26 0.80 -11.08
N TYR A 75 2.95 1.05 -9.96
CA TYR A 75 4.34 0.69 -9.66
C TYR A 75 5.34 1.68 -10.22
N HIS A 76 6.58 1.63 -9.72
CA HIS A 76 7.58 2.69 -9.93
C HIS A 76 7.84 3.02 -11.41
N LEU A 77 7.65 2.04 -12.30
CA LEU A 77 7.81 2.18 -13.74
C LEU A 77 6.76 3.10 -14.37
N GLY A 78 5.54 3.15 -13.82
CA GLY A 78 4.46 4.04 -14.29
C GLY A 78 4.76 5.53 -14.11
N PHE A 79 5.64 5.87 -13.16
CA PHE A 79 6.05 7.26 -12.91
C PHE A 79 7.28 7.68 -13.73
N MET A 80 7.95 6.75 -14.41
CA MET A 80 9.13 7.07 -15.21
C MET A 80 8.73 7.76 -16.53
N SER A 81 9.64 8.59 -17.06
CA SER A 81 9.54 9.02 -18.46
C SER A 81 9.77 7.84 -19.41
N SER A 82 9.47 8.02 -20.69
CA SER A 82 9.54 6.97 -21.71
C SER A 82 10.92 6.35 -21.83
N GLU A 83 11.98 7.17 -21.86
CA GLU A 83 13.35 6.71 -22.09
C GLU A 83 13.91 5.83 -20.93
N PRO A 84 13.82 6.21 -19.64
CA PRO A 84 14.23 5.31 -18.56
C PRO A 84 13.39 4.04 -18.50
N CYS A 85 12.07 4.16 -18.71
CA CYS A 85 11.19 3.00 -18.70
C CYS A 85 11.52 2.00 -19.82
N SER A 86 11.88 2.47 -21.02
CA SER A 86 12.24 1.61 -22.14
C SER A 86 13.55 0.84 -21.94
N ARG A 87 14.40 1.27 -21.00
CA ARG A 87 15.63 0.55 -20.63
C ARG A 87 15.36 -0.64 -19.69
N ILE A 88 14.18 -0.73 -19.09
CA ILE A 88 13.81 -1.85 -18.22
C ILE A 88 13.39 -3.05 -19.08
N PRO A 89 14.07 -4.21 -18.94
CA PRO A 89 13.74 -5.39 -19.73
C PRO A 89 12.27 -5.81 -19.57
N ARG A 90 11.64 -6.27 -20.66
CA ARG A 90 10.24 -6.71 -20.66
C ARG A 90 9.94 -7.71 -19.54
N ALA A 91 10.82 -8.67 -19.31
CA ALA A 91 10.68 -9.66 -18.23
C ALA A 91 10.57 -8.99 -16.85
N MET A 92 11.34 -7.93 -16.59
CA MET A 92 11.26 -7.17 -15.34
C MET A 92 10.00 -6.32 -15.25
N GLN A 93 9.52 -5.76 -16.36
CA GLN A 93 8.24 -5.06 -16.39
C GLN A 93 7.08 -6.01 -16.04
N VAL A 94 7.11 -7.25 -16.56
CA VAL A 94 6.11 -8.28 -16.22
C VAL A 94 6.28 -8.76 -14.77
N ALA A 95 7.50 -9.04 -14.32
CA ALA A 95 7.75 -9.47 -12.94
C ALA A 95 7.32 -8.41 -11.90
N SER A 96 7.43 -7.11 -12.25
CA SER A 96 7.03 -6.02 -11.36
C SER A 96 5.56 -6.08 -10.93
N GLN A 97 4.71 -6.74 -11.71
CA GLN A 97 3.28 -6.90 -11.42
C GLN A 97 3.02 -7.74 -10.17
N CYS A 98 3.98 -8.59 -9.80
CA CYS A 98 3.90 -9.46 -8.64
C CYS A 98 4.54 -8.85 -7.38
N LEU A 99 5.13 -7.65 -7.48
CA LEU A 99 5.82 -7.00 -6.36
C LEU A 99 4.90 -6.08 -5.55
N THR A 100 3.70 -5.79 -6.06
CA THR A 100 2.73 -4.96 -5.37
C THR A 100 1.30 -5.36 -5.72
N LEU A 101 0.36 -5.03 -4.84
CA LEU A 101 -1.07 -5.03 -5.07
C LEU A 101 -1.56 -3.60 -4.86
N GLN A 102 -2.36 -3.09 -5.81
CA GLN A 102 -3.04 -1.81 -5.64
C GLN A 102 -4.41 -2.04 -5.03
N GLY A 103 -4.75 -1.17 -4.08
CA GLY A 103 -6.03 -1.16 -3.40
C GLY A 103 -6.54 0.27 -3.21
N ALA A 104 -7.86 0.42 -3.13
CA ALA A 104 -8.50 1.64 -2.67
C ALA A 104 -9.68 1.27 -1.78
N VAL A 105 -9.82 1.95 -0.65
CA VAL A 105 -11.02 1.85 0.20
C VAL A 105 -11.76 3.18 0.12
N ALA A 106 -13.04 3.12 -0.24
CA ALA A 106 -13.91 4.29 -0.28
C ALA A 106 -14.15 4.79 1.16
N HIS A 107 -13.91 6.06 1.43
CA HIS A 107 -14.17 6.70 2.73
C HIS A 107 -15.46 7.53 2.74
N VAL A 108 -16.15 7.56 1.59
CA VAL A 108 -17.46 8.15 1.34
C VAL A 108 -18.09 7.35 0.20
N ASP A 109 -19.39 7.47 -0.03
CA ASP A 109 -20.02 6.92 -1.23
C ASP A 109 -19.41 7.54 -2.50
N VAL A 110 -19.10 6.69 -3.48
CA VAL A 110 -18.51 7.04 -4.77
C VAL A 110 -19.49 6.66 -5.88
N PRO A 111 -20.57 7.43 -6.09
CA PRO A 111 -21.48 7.20 -7.21
C PRO A 111 -20.78 7.55 -8.54
N VAL A 112 -21.30 7.06 -9.66
CA VAL A 112 -20.65 7.18 -10.99
C VAL A 112 -20.33 8.64 -11.36
N GLU A 113 -21.21 9.58 -11.04
CA GLU A 113 -21.01 11.01 -11.29
C GLU A 113 -19.86 11.62 -10.48
N SER A 114 -19.48 11.04 -9.34
CA SER A 114 -18.30 11.48 -8.57
C SER A 114 -16.98 11.02 -9.20
N GLY A 115 -17.06 10.24 -10.29
CA GLY A 115 -15.93 9.82 -11.09
C GLY A 115 -15.11 8.70 -10.45
N PRO A 116 -15.66 7.51 -10.18
CA PRO A 116 -14.92 6.36 -9.67
C PRO A 116 -13.72 6.00 -10.57
N THR A 117 -12.84 5.14 -10.04
CA THR A 117 -11.70 4.63 -10.82
C THR A 117 -12.19 3.90 -12.06
N ARG A 118 -11.66 4.31 -13.22
CA ARG A 118 -11.85 3.65 -14.51
C ARG A 118 -10.82 2.54 -14.63
N LEU A 119 -11.27 1.35 -14.98
CA LEU A 119 -10.45 0.15 -15.12
C LEU A 119 -10.58 -0.35 -16.55
N LEU A 120 -9.48 -0.78 -17.17
CA LEU A 120 -9.53 -1.49 -18.45
C LEU A 120 -9.35 -2.98 -18.19
N PRO A 121 -10.43 -3.80 -18.15
CA PRO A 121 -10.36 -5.21 -17.78
C PRO A 121 -9.37 -5.99 -18.64
N PHE A 122 -8.68 -6.96 -18.02
CA PHE A 122 -7.65 -7.81 -18.63
C PHE A 122 -6.41 -7.10 -19.18
N SER A 123 -6.35 -5.77 -19.11
CA SER A 123 -5.25 -5.02 -19.72
C SER A 123 -3.88 -5.23 -19.07
N GLN A 124 -3.79 -5.88 -17.91
CA GLN A 124 -2.53 -6.35 -17.32
C GLN A 124 -1.80 -7.38 -18.21
N THR A 125 -2.53 -8.09 -19.08
CA THR A 125 -1.94 -9.05 -20.03
C THR A 125 -1.41 -8.39 -21.30
N PHE A 126 -1.62 -7.07 -21.48
CA PHE A 126 -1.15 -6.34 -22.66
C PHE A 126 0.38 -6.12 -22.58
N ALA A 127 1.10 -6.57 -23.60
CA ALA A 127 2.55 -6.73 -23.55
C ALA A 127 3.33 -5.41 -23.65
N GLU A 128 2.77 -4.43 -24.37
CA GLU A 128 3.33 -3.09 -24.59
C GLU A 128 3.34 -2.26 -23.30
N GLY A 129 2.44 -2.58 -22.38
CA GLY A 129 2.45 -2.16 -21.00
C GLY A 129 2.81 -0.70 -20.73
N TYR A 130 3.84 -0.44 -19.94
CA TYR A 130 4.21 0.93 -19.53
C TYR A 130 4.53 1.90 -20.67
N MET A 131 4.68 1.40 -21.91
CA MET A 131 4.87 2.25 -23.08
C MET A 131 3.55 2.64 -23.77
N ALA A 132 2.48 1.85 -23.59
CA ALA A 132 1.27 1.96 -24.41
C ALA A 132 0.45 3.23 -24.16
N TYR A 133 0.27 3.65 -22.90
CA TYR A 133 -0.55 4.83 -22.57
C TYR A 133 -0.03 6.16 -23.12
N ARG A 134 1.17 6.15 -23.70
CA ARG A 134 1.79 7.32 -24.35
C ARG A 134 1.29 7.50 -25.78
N LEU A 135 0.63 6.49 -26.34
CA LEU A 135 0.07 6.49 -27.68
C LEU A 135 -1.36 7.06 -27.64
N PRO A 136 -1.69 8.07 -28.47
CA PRO A 136 -3.05 8.60 -28.56
C PRO A 136 -4.10 7.51 -28.83
N GLU A 137 -3.79 6.57 -29.71
CA GLU A 137 -4.70 5.48 -30.10
C GLU A 137 -5.03 4.56 -28.93
N PHE A 138 -4.08 4.35 -28.01
CA PHE A 138 -4.32 3.56 -26.81
C PHE A 138 -5.18 4.33 -25.78
N ASN A 139 -4.99 5.65 -25.67
CA ASN A 139 -5.85 6.46 -24.82
C ASN A 139 -7.29 6.48 -25.34
N ASP A 140 -7.48 6.59 -26.65
CA ASP A 140 -8.80 6.51 -27.28
C ASP A 140 -9.43 5.14 -27.01
N TYR A 141 -8.67 4.05 -27.16
CA TYR A 141 -9.12 2.70 -26.82
C TYR A 141 -9.53 2.58 -25.35
N PHE A 142 -8.72 3.09 -24.41
CA PHE A 142 -9.05 3.08 -22.98
C PHE A 142 -10.34 3.85 -22.70
N LEU A 143 -10.50 5.05 -23.26
CA LEU A 143 -11.70 5.87 -23.06
C LEU A 143 -12.97 5.19 -23.58
N GLN A 144 -12.87 4.42 -24.68
CA GLN A 144 -13.99 3.69 -25.27
C GLN A 144 -14.34 2.38 -24.53
N ASN A 145 -13.38 1.76 -23.83
CA ASN A 145 -13.53 0.37 -23.33
C ASN A 145 -13.39 0.22 -21.81
N HIS A 146 -13.10 1.29 -21.07
CA HIS A 146 -13.03 1.20 -19.61
C HIS A 146 -14.38 0.86 -18.98
N VAL A 147 -14.32 0.22 -17.81
CA VAL A 147 -15.45 0.07 -16.90
C VAL A 147 -15.21 0.91 -15.65
N ALA A 148 -16.27 1.40 -15.03
CA ALA A 148 -16.22 2.06 -13.73
C ALA A 148 -17.47 1.65 -12.96
N LEU A 149 -17.30 1.26 -11.69
CA LEU A 149 -18.39 0.83 -10.83
C LEU A 149 -18.55 1.85 -9.69
N PRO A 150 -19.79 2.12 -9.25
CA PRO A 150 -19.99 2.84 -8.00
C PRO A 150 -19.44 2.02 -6.84
N LEU A 151 -19.02 2.70 -5.78
CA LEU A 151 -18.58 2.09 -4.52
C LEU A 151 -19.35 2.73 -3.38
N ASP A 152 -19.84 1.93 -2.44
CA ASP A 152 -20.42 2.44 -1.20
C ASP A 152 -19.28 2.74 -0.19
N GLU A 153 -19.53 3.58 0.81
CA GLU A 153 -18.55 3.81 1.88
C GLU A 153 -18.08 2.50 2.52
N GLY A 154 -16.76 2.30 2.59
CA GLY A 154 -16.13 1.09 3.10
C GLY A 154 -15.83 0.02 2.04
N ASP A 155 -16.35 0.14 0.82
CA ASP A 155 -16.02 -0.79 -0.26
C ASP A 155 -14.54 -0.73 -0.65
N GLY A 156 -13.98 -1.90 -0.94
CA GLY A 156 -12.60 -2.08 -1.35
C GLY A 156 -12.48 -2.48 -2.82
N LEU A 157 -11.69 -1.73 -3.60
CA LEU A 157 -11.31 -2.07 -4.96
C LEU A 157 -9.83 -2.47 -4.99
N PHE A 158 -9.54 -3.73 -5.38
CA PHE A 158 -8.17 -4.26 -5.47
C PHE A 158 -7.87 -4.79 -6.87
N PHE A 159 -6.68 -4.50 -7.39
CA PHE A 159 -6.30 -4.91 -8.74
C PHE A 159 -4.79 -5.06 -8.91
N ASN A 160 -4.40 -5.86 -9.91
CA ASN A 160 -3.01 -6.01 -10.34
C ASN A 160 -2.46 -4.64 -10.81
N PRO A 161 -1.28 -4.19 -10.34
CA PRO A 161 -0.72 -2.88 -10.69
C PRO A 161 -0.51 -2.63 -12.20
N ALA A 162 -0.42 -3.69 -13.03
CA ALA A 162 -0.36 -3.55 -14.48
C ALA A 162 -1.72 -3.39 -15.17
N LEU A 163 -2.83 -3.39 -14.43
CA LEU A 163 -4.11 -3.01 -14.98
C LEU A 163 -4.06 -1.50 -15.33
N PHE A 164 -4.38 -1.17 -16.58
CA PHE A 164 -4.56 0.24 -16.93
C PHE A 164 -5.78 0.79 -16.21
N HIS A 165 -5.57 1.92 -15.56
CA HIS A 165 -6.62 2.59 -14.83
C HIS A 165 -6.38 4.11 -14.82
N ALA A 166 -7.42 4.85 -14.44
CA ALA A 166 -7.37 6.29 -14.25
C ALA A 166 -8.50 6.74 -13.33
N ALA A 167 -8.29 7.79 -12.53
CA ALA A 167 -9.43 8.45 -11.87
C ALA A 167 -10.38 9.07 -12.92
N GLY A 168 -11.69 8.90 -12.74
CA GLY A 168 -12.71 9.53 -13.56
C GLY A 168 -12.86 11.03 -13.26
N THR A 169 -13.56 11.74 -14.15
CA THR A 169 -13.96 13.13 -13.92
C THR A 169 -15.00 13.18 -12.82
N ASN A 170 -14.80 14.00 -11.80
CA ASN A 170 -15.82 14.25 -10.79
C ASN A 170 -16.79 15.33 -11.29
N GLN A 171 -17.98 14.90 -11.70
CA GLN A 171 -19.08 15.74 -12.18
C GLN A 171 -20.18 15.97 -11.14
N SER A 172 -20.00 15.41 -9.93
CA SER A 172 -20.90 15.69 -8.81
C SER A 172 -20.89 17.17 -8.45
N ARG A 173 -21.91 17.62 -7.71
CA ARG A 173 -22.01 19.03 -7.29
C ARG A 173 -21.28 19.28 -5.98
N ASP A 174 -21.26 18.30 -5.10
CA ASP A 174 -20.97 18.44 -3.67
C ASP A 174 -20.25 17.24 -3.06
N ILE A 175 -19.79 16.27 -3.87
CA ILE A 175 -19.05 15.10 -3.36
C ILE A 175 -17.56 15.30 -3.55
N ASP A 176 -16.85 15.50 -2.44
CA ASP A 176 -15.40 15.34 -2.35
C ASP A 176 -15.09 13.85 -2.28
N ARG A 177 -14.71 13.26 -3.43
CA ARG A 177 -14.50 11.81 -3.55
C ARG A 177 -13.23 11.42 -2.80
N LEU A 178 -13.42 10.89 -1.59
CA LEU A 178 -12.37 10.48 -0.67
C LEU A 178 -12.15 8.97 -0.73
N ALA A 179 -10.92 8.57 -1.09
CA ALA A 179 -10.50 7.18 -1.05
C ALA A 179 -9.11 7.05 -0.41
N ASN A 180 -8.94 6.04 0.44
CA ASN A 180 -7.64 5.66 0.97
C ASN A 180 -6.97 4.68 0.00
N LEU A 181 -5.98 5.15 -0.73
CA LEU A 181 -5.23 4.38 -1.71
C LEU A 181 -4.17 3.56 -0.96
N LEU A 182 -4.24 2.24 -1.08
CA LEU A 182 -3.33 1.28 -0.49
C LEU A 182 -2.36 0.77 -1.56
N GLN A 183 -1.08 1.05 -1.39
CA GLN A 183 -0.04 0.35 -2.13
C GLN A 183 0.57 -0.69 -1.19
N ILE A 184 0.23 -1.95 -1.45
CA ILE A 184 0.67 -3.10 -0.66
C ILE A 184 1.86 -3.72 -1.38
N SER A 185 3.02 -3.77 -0.74
CA SER A 185 4.25 -4.31 -1.35
C SER A 185 4.55 -5.69 -0.79
N SER A 186 5.02 -6.62 -1.64
CA SER A 186 5.55 -7.89 -1.14
C SER A 186 6.84 -7.66 -0.35
N ALA A 187 7.27 -8.66 0.40
CA ALA A 187 8.57 -8.68 1.08
C ALA A 187 9.75 -8.37 0.13
N PHE A 188 9.61 -8.67 -1.16
CA PHE A 188 10.64 -8.44 -2.19
C PHE A 188 10.49 -7.10 -2.91
N GLY A 189 9.36 -6.41 -2.74
CA GLY A 189 9.05 -5.15 -3.39
C GLY A 189 9.74 -3.97 -2.71
N LYS A 190 9.85 -2.85 -3.44
CA LYS A 190 10.17 -1.55 -2.82
C LYS A 190 8.89 -0.73 -2.73
N PRO A 191 8.51 -0.25 -1.54
CA PRO A 191 7.36 0.64 -1.41
C PRO A 191 7.71 2.02 -1.99
N MET A 192 6.67 2.76 -2.40
CA MET A 192 6.82 4.13 -2.89
C MET A 192 7.17 5.11 -1.75
N GLU A 193 6.70 4.83 -0.53
CA GLU A 193 6.96 5.64 0.66
C GLU A 193 7.69 4.85 1.74
N SER A 194 8.55 5.52 2.49
CA SER A 194 9.22 4.94 3.65
C SER A 194 8.30 4.96 4.87
N ILE A 195 8.07 3.80 5.48
CA ILE A 195 7.33 3.64 6.73
C ILE A 195 8.28 3.26 7.85
N ASP A 196 8.31 4.10 8.89
CA ASP A 196 8.99 3.77 10.14
C ASP A 196 8.04 3.00 11.07
N ALA A 197 8.26 1.69 11.21
CA ALA A 197 7.44 0.82 12.04
C ALA A 197 7.51 1.15 13.53
N LEU A 198 8.65 1.60 14.06
CA LEU A 198 8.87 1.74 15.50
C LEU A 198 7.88 2.69 16.19
N PRO A 199 7.69 3.95 15.74
CA PRO A 199 6.73 4.85 16.38
C PRO A 199 5.27 4.37 16.20
N LEU A 200 4.97 3.61 15.13
CA LEU A 200 3.63 3.04 14.92
C LEU A 200 3.35 1.88 15.85
N ILE A 201 4.29 0.94 15.97
CA ILE A 201 4.18 -0.18 16.91
C ILE A 201 4.17 0.34 18.35
N GLU A 202 4.98 1.34 18.69
CA GLU A 202 4.96 1.99 20.01
C GLU A 202 3.59 2.57 20.34
N ALA A 203 2.96 3.25 19.38
CA ALA A 203 1.66 3.88 19.55
C ALA A 203 0.52 2.88 19.77
N VAL A 204 0.59 1.70 19.15
CA VAL A 204 -0.47 0.67 19.25
C VAL A 204 -0.14 -0.49 20.18
N TRP A 205 1.05 -0.51 20.81
CA TRP A 205 1.55 -1.70 21.50
C TRP A 205 0.62 -2.20 22.60
N ASP A 206 0.12 -1.31 23.46
CA ASP A 206 -0.71 -1.72 24.60
C ASP A 206 -2.03 -2.34 24.13
N GLU A 207 -2.64 -1.76 23.09
CA GLU A 207 -3.86 -2.29 22.48
C GLU A 207 -3.61 -3.64 21.79
N LEU A 208 -2.55 -3.73 20.98
CA LEU A 208 -2.12 -4.96 20.33
C LEU A 208 -1.82 -6.08 21.33
N LEU A 209 -1.11 -5.78 22.42
CA LEU A 209 -0.78 -6.76 23.45
C LEU A 209 -2.03 -7.22 24.23
N ASN A 210 -2.92 -6.30 24.58
CA ASN A 210 -4.17 -6.64 25.27
C ASN A 210 -5.09 -7.48 24.37
N PHE A 211 -5.18 -7.13 23.09
CA PHE A 211 -5.91 -7.91 22.10
C PHE A 211 -5.29 -9.30 21.93
N PHE A 212 -3.96 -9.39 21.83
CA PHE A 212 -3.23 -10.65 21.75
C PHE A 212 -3.46 -11.54 22.97
N LYS A 213 -3.40 -10.99 24.20
CA LYS A 213 -3.67 -11.74 25.44
C LYS A 213 -5.11 -12.25 25.52
N SER A 214 -6.06 -11.49 25.00
CA SER A 214 -7.49 -11.84 25.09
C SER A 214 -7.97 -12.78 23.98
N LYS A 215 -7.39 -12.68 22.76
CA LYS A 215 -7.84 -13.43 21.58
C LYS A 215 -6.81 -14.41 21.02
N GLY A 216 -5.55 -14.31 21.43
CA GLY A 216 -4.45 -15.10 20.90
C GLY A 216 -3.92 -14.62 19.54
N PRO A 217 -3.13 -15.45 18.83
CA PRO A 217 -2.51 -15.14 17.54
C PRO A 217 -3.51 -15.20 16.38
N THR A 218 -4.47 -14.28 16.35
CA THR A 218 -5.51 -14.23 15.32
C THR A 218 -5.00 -13.64 13.99
N HIS A 219 -5.77 -13.83 12.91
CA HIS A 219 -5.51 -13.16 11.62
C HIS A 219 -5.51 -11.63 11.72
N ALA A 220 -6.24 -11.05 12.68
CA ALA A 220 -6.23 -9.61 12.92
C ALA A 220 -4.88 -9.11 13.46
N VAL A 221 -4.27 -9.87 14.39
CA VAL A 221 -2.90 -9.61 14.87
C VAL A 221 -1.91 -9.74 13.72
N GLN A 222 -2.03 -10.81 12.92
CA GLN A 222 -1.20 -11.02 11.73
C GLN A 222 -1.30 -9.86 10.73
N ALA A 223 -2.51 -9.40 10.45
CA ALA A 223 -2.76 -8.29 9.52
C ALA A 223 -2.06 -7.01 9.99
N LEU A 224 -2.18 -6.64 11.26
CA LEU A 224 -1.54 -5.43 11.78
C LEU A 224 0.00 -5.53 11.76
N VAL A 225 0.54 -6.66 12.23
CA VAL A 225 2.00 -6.86 12.27
C VAL A 225 2.58 -6.82 10.85
N ALA A 226 1.92 -7.48 9.89
CA ALA A 226 2.31 -7.45 8.49
C ALA A 226 2.19 -6.05 7.88
N ALA A 227 1.08 -5.34 8.13
CA ALA A 227 0.88 -4.00 7.59
C ALA A 227 2.00 -3.02 7.97
N VAL A 228 2.55 -3.13 9.19
CA VAL A 228 3.50 -2.18 9.76
C VAL A 228 4.97 -2.60 9.61
N GLY A 229 5.33 -3.80 10.07
CA GLY A 229 6.72 -4.23 10.23
C GLY A 229 7.36 -4.73 8.95
N GLU A 230 8.68 -4.59 8.83
CA GLU A 230 9.43 -5.22 7.72
C GLU A 230 9.45 -6.75 7.83
N GLY A 231 8.87 -7.41 6.83
CA GLY A 231 8.72 -8.87 6.78
C GLY A 231 9.85 -9.58 6.06
N TYR A 232 10.68 -8.84 5.31
CA TYR A 232 11.88 -9.39 4.69
C TYR A 232 13.10 -9.21 5.60
N ALA A 233 13.83 -10.28 5.85
CA ALA A 233 15.01 -10.26 6.72
C ALA A 233 16.22 -9.52 6.12
N PHE A 234 16.16 -9.12 4.84
CA PHE A 234 17.27 -8.52 4.11
C PHE A 234 16.91 -7.15 3.55
N PRO A 235 17.90 -6.25 3.37
CA PRO A 235 19.29 -6.40 3.79
C PRO A 235 19.45 -6.35 5.32
N THR A 236 20.47 -7.03 5.84
CA THR A 236 20.87 -7.01 7.25
C THR A 236 22.38 -7.20 7.36
N ASN A 237 22.99 -6.77 8.46
CA ASN A 237 24.34 -7.19 8.82
C ASN A 237 24.30 -8.63 9.35
N LEU A 238 24.97 -9.57 8.67
CA LEU A 238 25.01 -10.99 9.07
C LEU A 238 25.99 -11.28 10.22
N ASP A 239 26.96 -10.40 10.49
CA ASP A 239 27.84 -10.52 11.66
C ASP A 239 27.05 -10.25 12.96
N HIS A 240 26.02 -9.41 12.88
CA HIS A 240 25.21 -8.99 14.03
C HIS A 240 23.78 -9.55 14.04
N ASN A 241 23.27 -10.03 12.91
CA ASN A 241 21.99 -10.73 12.77
C ASN A 241 22.16 -11.99 11.90
N PRO A 242 22.90 -13.00 12.36
CA PRO A 242 23.07 -14.26 11.63
C PRO A 242 21.77 -15.10 11.66
N PRO A 243 21.64 -16.08 10.75
CA PRO A 243 20.61 -17.11 10.84
C PRO A 243 20.61 -17.78 12.21
N GLN A 244 19.43 -18.08 12.76
CA GLN A 244 19.29 -18.72 14.07
C GLN A 244 18.80 -20.15 13.91
N ASN A 245 19.60 -21.10 14.43
CA ASN A 245 19.35 -22.53 14.61
C ASN A 245 18.45 -23.19 13.53
N ASP A 246 17.13 -23.14 13.71
CA ASP A 246 16.15 -23.86 12.90
C ASP A 246 15.73 -23.10 11.62
N SER A 247 15.98 -21.79 11.57
CA SER A 247 15.75 -20.92 10.42
C SER A 247 17.08 -20.63 9.73
N MET A 248 17.19 -21.05 8.47
CA MET A 248 18.33 -20.71 7.60
C MET A 248 18.37 -19.21 7.22
N ALA A 249 17.40 -18.40 7.68
CA ALA A 249 17.34 -16.96 7.47
C ALA A 249 17.40 -16.19 8.80
N PRO A 250 17.97 -14.96 8.82
CA PRO A 250 17.90 -14.04 9.95
C PRO A 250 16.46 -13.65 10.29
N LYS A 251 16.28 -13.02 11.46
CA LYS A 251 14.97 -12.48 11.88
C LYS A 251 14.61 -11.22 11.08
N SER A 252 13.33 -11.10 10.75
CA SER A 252 12.70 -9.88 10.24
C SER A 252 12.20 -8.98 11.40
N GLU A 253 11.83 -7.73 11.10
CA GLU A 253 11.21 -6.83 12.08
C GLU A 253 9.87 -7.39 12.56
N GLN A 254 9.10 -8.03 11.68
CA GLN A 254 7.86 -8.75 12.04
C GLN A 254 8.12 -9.88 13.05
N ASP A 255 9.20 -10.66 12.91
CA ASP A 255 9.54 -11.73 13.85
C ASP A 255 9.82 -11.19 15.25
N VAL A 256 10.52 -10.06 15.36
CA VAL A 256 10.82 -9.42 16.64
C VAL A 256 9.54 -8.95 17.33
N ILE A 257 8.60 -8.36 16.58
CA ILE A 257 7.26 -7.99 17.09
C ILE A 257 6.52 -9.22 17.61
N TRP A 258 6.50 -10.30 16.82
CA TRP A 258 5.83 -11.56 17.19
C TRP A 258 6.41 -12.21 18.44
N GLU A 259 7.74 -12.23 18.58
CA GLU A 259 8.39 -12.75 19.78
C GLU A 259 8.06 -11.94 21.03
N ALA A 260 8.03 -10.61 20.92
CA ALA A 260 7.67 -9.74 22.03
C ALA A 260 6.20 -9.94 22.46
N LEU A 261 5.27 -10.13 21.51
CA LEU A 261 3.88 -10.46 21.81
C LEU A 261 3.74 -11.82 22.51
N LYS A 262 4.39 -12.87 21.98
CA LYS A 262 4.36 -14.22 22.57
C LYS A 262 4.94 -14.24 24.00
N LYS A 263 5.97 -13.45 24.26
CA LYS A 263 6.59 -13.30 25.60
C LYS A 263 5.76 -12.43 26.55
N GLY A 264 4.72 -11.77 26.05
CA GLY A 264 3.90 -10.86 26.85
C GLY A 264 4.64 -9.60 27.31
N CYS A 265 5.68 -9.19 26.57
CA CYS A 265 6.52 -8.05 26.91
C CYS A 265 5.70 -6.77 27.08
N ASP A 266 6.01 -5.99 28.12
CA ASP A 266 5.51 -4.62 28.20
C ASP A 266 6.07 -3.76 27.05
N LYS A 267 5.49 -2.58 26.87
CA LYS A 267 5.85 -1.64 25.80
C LYS A 267 7.32 -1.27 25.81
N GLN A 268 7.91 -1.03 26.97
CA GLN A 268 9.32 -0.64 27.06
C GLN A 268 10.24 -1.77 26.61
N ALA A 269 10.00 -3.00 27.07
CA ALA A 269 10.76 -4.17 26.69
C ALA A 269 10.64 -4.47 25.18
N ALA A 270 9.43 -4.36 24.63
CA ALA A 270 9.19 -4.54 23.20
C ALA A 270 9.92 -3.48 22.34
N MET A 271 9.84 -2.22 22.73
CA MET A 271 10.55 -1.14 22.03
C MET A 271 12.06 -1.27 22.14
N ASN A 272 12.58 -1.71 23.28
CA ASN A 272 14.01 -2.00 23.43
C ASN A 272 14.47 -3.13 22.50
N ALA A 273 13.68 -4.21 22.37
CA ALA A 273 13.98 -5.31 21.46
C ALA A 273 14.01 -4.84 19.99
N LEU A 274 13.05 -4.02 19.57
CA LEU A 274 13.01 -3.46 18.21
C LEU A 274 14.16 -2.49 17.93
N ARG A 275 14.52 -1.63 18.90
CA ARG A 275 15.68 -0.73 18.78
C ARG A 275 16.97 -1.53 18.66
N ALA A 276 17.16 -2.54 19.50
CA ALA A 276 18.33 -3.42 19.45
C ALA A 276 18.44 -4.14 18.09
N TYR A 277 17.33 -4.69 17.59
CA TYR A 277 17.26 -5.29 16.26
C TYR A 277 17.72 -4.30 15.16
N ARG A 278 17.15 -3.09 15.14
CA ARG A 278 17.49 -2.07 14.14
C ARG A 278 18.95 -1.61 14.21
N THR A 279 19.52 -1.55 15.40
CA THR A 279 20.95 -1.26 15.57
C THR A 279 21.78 -2.40 14.99
N ALA A 280 21.45 -3.66 15.31
CA ALA A 280 22.17 -4.82 14.82
C ALA A 280 22.11 -4.97 13.28
N THR A 281 20.98 -4.65 12.64
CA THR A 281 20.87 -4.78 11.18
C THR A 281 21.57 -3.67 10.39
N ARG A 282 21.93 -2.56 11.03
CA ARG A 282 22.55 -1.37 10.41
C ARG A 282 24.01 -1.11 10.81
N ALA A 283 24.45 -1.69 11.94
CA ALA A 283 25.86 -1.68 12.35
C ALA A 283 26.74 -2.27 11.25
#